data_AF-A0AAU0MRR8-F1
#
_entry.id   AF-A0AAU0MRR8-F1
#
_cell.length_a   1.000
_cell.length_b   1.000
_cell.length_c   1.000
_cell.angle_alpha   90.00
_cell.angle_beta   90.00
_cell.angle_gamma   90.00
#
_symmetry.space_group_name_H-M   'P 1'
#
loop_
_entity.id
_entity.type
_entity.pdbx_description
1 polymer ?
#
loop_
_entity_poly.entity_id
_entity_poly.type
_entity_poly.pdbx_seq_one_letter_code
_entity_poly.pdbx_strand_id
1 'polypeptide(L)'
;MILRYVLPALILGFAACETTPPAPVAMEQAAFDEAYALAEANLSPVSADQALSDLLTNQVLSSVQRAEILYLRAEKRRLGKLNLPGAISDYQQFLSLLPEDERAAMVEAHLSSMRIDIRAAEARQSRLQSIEAWFDDKVLLGGLPEAAARYRESQLTPTERQIYTLREAGYICATGLGEPVHNFGDVPAYAQDLTWCPATEAVS
;
A
#
# COMPACT_ATOMS: atom_id res chain seq x y z
N MET A 1 -59.23 57.56 11.45
CA MET A 1 -57.84 57.97 11.23
C MET A 1 -56.95 57.05 12.06
N ILE A 2 -56.30 56.08 11.41
CA ILE A 2 -55.00 55.44 11.74
C ILE A 2 -54.77 54.43 10.60
N LEU A 3 -53.82 54.79 9.73
CA LEU A 3 -53.34 54.06 8.58
C LEU A 3 -52.35 53.00 9.09
N ARG A 4 -52.56 51.71 8.81
CA ARG A 4 -51.56 50.66 9.09
C ARG A 4 -51.00 50.17 7.75
N TYR A 5 -49.73 50.48 7.54
CA TYR A 5 -48.93 50.20 6.36
C TYR A 5 -48.71 48.70 6.18
N VAL A 6 -48.96 48.23 4.96
CA VAL A 6 -48.53 46.91 4.47
C VAL A 6 -47.08 47.05 4.01
N LEU A 7 -46.17 46.32 4.66
CA LEU A 7 -44.76 46.22 4.27
C LEU A 7 -44.63 45.14 3.17
N PRO A 8 -44.09 45.44 1.97
CA PRO A 8 -43.72 44.39 1.03
C PRO A 8 -42.32 43.86 1.39
N ALA A 9 -42.25 42.58 1.76
CA ALA A 9 -40.99 41.86 1.91
C ALA A 9 -40.41 41.57 0.52
N LEU A 10 -39.39 42.35 0.14
CA LEU A 10 -38.59 42.14 -1.06
C LEU A 10 -37.67 40.93 -0.83
N ILE A 11 -38.04 39.77 -1.37
CA ILE A 11 -37.20 38.57 -1.38
C ILE A 11 -36.12 38.77 -2.45
N LEU A 12 -34.92 39.14 -2.01
CA LEU A 12 -33.70 39.11 -2.83
C LEU A 12 -33.30 37.64 -3.04
N GLY A 13 -33.63 37.11 -4.21
CA GLY A 13 -33.12 35.82 -4.66
C GLY A 13 -31.61 35.93 -4.90
N PHE A 14 -30.83 35.36 -3.99
CA PHE A 14 -29.43 35.05 -4.28
C PHE A 14 -29.42 33.97 -5.36
N ALA A 15 -29.09 34.36 -6.59
CA ALA A 15 -28.62 33.44 -7.60
C ALA A 15 -27.28 32.88 -7.11
N ALA A 16 -27.33 31.77 -6.37
CA ALA A 16 -26.16 30.95 -6.16
C ALA A 16 -25.77 30.40 -7.54
N CYS A 17 -24.72 30.97 -8.14
CA CYS A 17 -24.01 30.28 -9.21
C CYS A 17 -23.45 28.99 -8.58
N GLU A 18 -24.14 27.87 -8.76
CA GLU A 18 -23.54 26.55 -8.63
C GLU A 18 -22.43 26.46 -9.70
N THR A 19 -21.22 26.89 -9.35
CA THR A 19 -20.03 26.48 -10.09
C THR A 19 -19.82 25.00 -9.79
N THR A 20 -20.43 24.14 -10.61
CA THR A 20 -20.14 22.71 -10.63
C THR A 20 -18.62 22.55 -10.71
N PRO A 21 -17.99 21.80 -9.80
CA PRO A 21 -16.55 21.54 -9.87
C PRO A 21 -16.21 21.00 -11.26
N PRO A 22 -15.12 21.47 -11.88
CA PRO A 22 -14.69 20.92 -13.16
C PRO A 22 -14.53 19.40 -13.01
N ALA A 23 -14.96 18.66 -14.03
CA ALA A 23 -14.87 17.21 -14.01
C ALA A 23 -13.42 16.79 -13.74
N PRO A 24 -13.19 15.75 -12.92
CA PRO A 24 -11.86 15.24 -12.66
C PRO A 24 -11.14 14.95 -13.98
N VAL A 25 -10.01 15.61 -14.21
CA VAL A 25 -9.20 15.44 -15.41
C VAL A 25 -8.20 14.32 -15.17
N ALA A 26 -8.05 13.43 -16.14
CA ALA A 26 -7.05 12.37 -16.07
C ALA A 26 -5.64 12.95 -15.93
N MET A 27 -4.79 12.20 -15.22
CA MET A 27 -3.38 12.50 -15.07
C MET A 27 -2.73 12.67 -16.45
N GLU A 28 -2.00 13.77 -16.61
CA GLU A 28 -1.26 14.07 -17.83
C GLU A 28 -0.18 12.99 -18.07
N GLN A 29 0.08 12.68 -19.34
CA GLN A 29 0.90 11.54 -19.72
C GLN A 29 2.35 11.67 -19.23
N ALA A 30 2.99 12.84 -19.36
CA ALA A 30 4.35 13.02 -18.88
C ALA A 30 4.46 12.89 -17.35
N ALA A 31 3.47 13.42 -16.61
CA ALA A 31 3.40 13.22 -15.16
C ALA A 31 3.23 11.74 -14.79
N PHE A 32 2.42 11.00 -15.55
CA PHE A 32 2.26 9.55 -15.37
C PHE A 32 3.57 8.81 -15.63
N ASP A 33 4.25 9.11 -16.75
CA ASP A 33 5.50 8.45 -17.14
C ASP A 33 6.60 8.65 -16.08
N GLU A 34 6.70 9.86 -15.51
CA GLU A 34 7.63 10.16 -14.42
C GLU A 34 7.32 9.35 -13.16
N ALA A 35 6.05 9.34 -12.72
CA ALA A 35 5.64 8.62 -11.53
C ALA A 35 5.80 7.10 -11.69
N TYR A 36 5.48 6.57 -12.87
CA TYR A 36 5.65 5.15 -13.21
C TYR A 36 7.13 4.76 -13.19
N ALA A 37 8.00 5.52 -13.86
CA ALA A 37 9.44 5.25 -13.91
C ALA A 37 10.08 5.29 -12.51
N LEU A 38 9.66 6.23 -11.65
CA LEU A 38 10.13 6.31 -10.27
C LEU A 38 9.74 5.06 -9.47
N ALA A 39 8.50 4.60 -9.59
CA ALA A 39 8.03 3.40 -8.91
C ALA A 39 8.69 2.12 -9.47
N GLU A 40 8.94 2.06 -10.77
CA GLU A 40 9.63 0.96 -11.42
C GLU A 40 11.08 0.84 -10.95
N ALA A 41 11.81 1.96 -10.88
CA ALA A 41 13.19 2.01 -10.41
C ALA A 41 13.34 1.74 -8.90
N ASN A 42 12.25 1.83 -8.12
CA ASN A 42 12.31 1.60 -6.69
C ASN A 42 12.59 0.12 -6.37
N LEU A 43 13.73 -0.13 -5.73
CA LEU A 43 14.18 -1.48 -5.37
C LEU A 43 13.46 -2.06 -4.14
N SER A 44 12.81 -1.22 -3.33
CA SER A 44 12.02 -1.65 -2.19
C SER A 44 10.62 -2.06 -2.64
N PRO A 45 10.22 -3.34 -2.54
CA PRO A 45 8.89 -3.77 -2.94
C PRO A 45 7.78 -3.09 -2.12
N VAL A 46 8.05 -2.82 -0.84
CA VAL A 46 7.11 -2.14 0.07
C VAL A 46 6.92 -0.69 -0.35
N SER A 47 8.01 0.06 -0.52
CA SER A 47 7.93 1.48 -0.86
C SER A 47 7.35 1.68 -2.27
N ALA A 48 7.65 0.78 -3.21
CA ALA A 48 7.03 0.76 -4.53
C ALA A 48 5.52 0.44 -4.46
N ASP A 49 5.13 -0.57 -3.67
CA ASP A 49 3.71 -0.92 -3.47
C ASP A 49 2.90 0.25 -2.91
N GLN A 50 3.44 0.97 -1.93
CA GLN A 50 2.80 2.15 -1.35
C GLN A 50 2.63 3.25 -2.40
N ALA A 51 3.71 3.63 -3.11
CA ALA A 51 3.67 4.67 -4.13
C ALA A 51 2.65 4.35 -5.24
N LEU A 52 2.61 3.11 -5.71
CA LEU A 52 1.65 2.66 -6.74
C LEU A 52 0.21 2.62 -6.21
N SER A 53 0.03 2.26 -4.94
CA SER A 53 -1.28 2.30 -4.28
C SER A 53 -1.80 3.74 -4.12
N ASP A 54 -0.90 4.68 -3.81
CA ASP A 54 -1.23 6.11 -3.73
C ASP A 54 -1.63 6.65 -5.10
N LEU A 55 -0.94 6.26 -6.19
CA LEU A 55 -1.35 6.63 -7.55
C LEU A 55 -2.75 6.09 -7.89
N LEU A 56 -3.03 4.82 -7.59
CA LEU A 56 -4.34 4.21 -7.87
C LEU A 56 -5.49 4.84 -7.09
N THR A 57 -5.21 5.38 -5.90
CA THR A 57 -6.19 5.95 -4.97
C THR A 57 -6.42 7.43 -5.22
N ASN A 58 -5.34 8.19 -5.42
CA ASN A 58 -5.36 9.65 -5.38
C ASN A 58 -5.36 10.30 -6.77
N GLN A 59 -5.10 9.54 -7.83
CA GLN A 59 -5.07 10.06 -9.19
C GLN A 59 -6.25 9.58 -10.02
N VAL A 60 -6.71 10.45 -10.91
CA VAL A 60 -7.67 10.09 -11.96
C VAL A 60 -6.85 9.52 -13.12
N LEU A 61 -7.01 8.23 -13.39
CA LEU A 61 -6.21 7.51 -14.38
C LEU A 61 -7.10 7.06 -15.54
N SER A 62 -6.57 7.13 -16.76
CA SER A 62 -7.17 6.41 -17.90
C SER A 62 -7.14 4.89 -17.64
N SER A 63 -7.94 4.13 -18.40
CA SER A 63 -7.95 2.66 -18.28
C SER A 63 -6.58 2.04 -18.54
N VAL A 64 -5.82 2.58 -19.49
CA VAL A 64 -4.46 2.10 -19.82
C VAL A 64 -3.49 2.42 -18.69
N GLN A 65 -3.45 3.67 -18.21
CA GLN A 65 -2.60 4.07 -17.09
C GLN A 65 -2.89 3.24 -15.83
N ARG A 66 -4.17 3.00 -15.54
CA ARG A 66 -4.59 2.13 -14.43
C ARG A 66 -4.10 0.70 -14.61
N ALA A 67 -4.24 0.13 -15.81
CA ALA A 67 -3.76 -1.22 -16.11
C ALA A 67 -2.25 -1.35 -15.91
N GLU A 68 -1.45 -0.39 -16.39
CA GLU A 68 0.00 -0.39 -16.19
C GLU A 68 0.39 -0.33 -14.71
N ILE A 69 -0.24 0.55 -13.92
CA ILE A 69 0.05 0.63 -12.48
C ILE A 69 -0.34 -0.67 -11.76
N LEU A 70 -1.49 -1.26 -12.11
CA LEU A 70 -1.90 -2.56 -11.56
C LEU A 70 -0.88 -3.66 -11.89
N TYR A 71 -0.43 -3.73 -13.15
CA TYR A 71 0.59 -4.68 -13.57
C TYR A 71 1.90 -4.49 -12.79
N LEU A 72 2.41 -3.27 -12.72
CA LEU A 72 3.66 -2.98 -12.02
C LEU A 72 3.55 -3.27 -10.52
N ARG A 73 2.43 -2.89 -9.88
CA ARG A 73 2.20 -3.17 -8.46
C ARG A 73 2.13 -4.67 -8.18
N ALA A 74 1.46 -5.43 -9.05
CA ALA A 74 1.44 -6.88 -8.97
C ALA A 74 2.84 -7.49 -9.10
N GLU A 75 3.67 -7.01 -10.03
CA GLU A 75 5.06 -7.45 -10.18
C GLU A 75 5.89 -7.17 -8.92
N LYS A 76 5.79 -5.95 -8.36
CA LYS A 76 6.50 -5.59 -7.11
C LYS A 76 6.10 -6.50 -5.96
N ARG A 77 4.81 -6.73 -5.76
CA ARG A 77 4.26 -7.65 -4.75
C ARG A 77 4.74 -9.09 -4.97
N ARG A 78 4.68 -9.58 -6.21
CA ARG A 78 5.09 -10.94 -6.58
C ARG A 78 6.57 -11.20 -6.34
N LEU A 79 7.43 -10.31 -6.82
CA LEU A 79 8.88 -10.41 -6.69
C LEU A 79 9.32 -10.24 -5.23
N GLY A 80 8.67 -9.32 -4.50
CA GLY A 80 8.93 -9.07 -3.09
C GLY A 80 8.35 -10.09 -2.11
N LYS A 81 7.56 -11.07 -2.60
CA LYS A 81 6.75 -11.97 -1.74
C LYS A 81 5.96 -11.17 -0.70
N LEU A 82 5.32 -10.10 -1.15
CA LEU A 82 4.56 -9.14 -0.35
C LEU A 82 3.13 -9.15 -0.86
N ASN A 83 2.16 -9.47 0.00
CA ASN A 83 0.73 -9.43 -0.33
C ASN A 83 0.40 -10.08 -1.70
N LEU A 84 0.74 -11.37 -1.87
CA LEU A 84 0.40 -12.13 -3.07
C LEU A 84 -1.11 -12.19 -3.37
N PRO A 85 -2.02 -12.22 -2.37
CA PRO A 85 -3.45 -12.07 -2.64
C PRO A 85 -3.77 -10.75 -3.36
N GLY A 86 -3.16 -9.64 -2.91
CA GLY A 86 -3.25 -8.35 -3.59
C GLY A 86 -2.67 -8.36 -5.01
N ALA A 87 -1.53 -9.01 -5.22
CA ALA A 87 -0.93 -9.17 -6.55
C ALA A 87 -1.85 -9.93 -7.52
N ILE A 88 -2.49 -11.00 -7.05
CA ILE A 88 -3.49 -11.74 -7.82
C ILE A 88 -4.64 -10.82 -8.25
N SER A 89 -5.17 -10.04 -7.31
CA SER A 89 -6.27 -9.10 -7.60
C SER A 89 -5.86 -8.05 -8.65
N ASP A 90 -4.64 -7.53 -8.56
CA ASP A 90 -4.13 -6.53 -9.50
C ASP A 90 -3.95 -7.10 -10.90
N TYR A 91 -3.35 -8.29 -11.03
CA TYR A 91 -3.24 -8.96 -12.33
C TYR A 91 -4.60 -9.30 -12.95
N GLN A 92 -5.58 -9.74 -12.15
CA GLN A 92 -6.92 -10.02 -12.65
C GLN A 92 -7.60 -8.76 -13.19
N GLN A 93 -7.41 -7.62 -12.52
CA GLN A 93 -7.90 -6.32 -13.01
C GLN A 93 -7.16 -5.87 -14.26
N PHE A 94 -5.83 -6.05 -14.32
CA PHE A 94 -5.03 -5.80 -15.52
C PHE A 94 -5.57 -6.58 -16.73
N LEU A 95 -5.77 -7.90 -16.60
CA LEU A 95 -6.32 -8.74 -17.67
C LEU A 95 -7.75 -8.35 -18.07
N SER A 96 -8.54 -7.84 -17.12
CA SER A 96 -9.89 -7.33 -17.42
C SER A 96 -9.86 -6.02 -18.20
N LEU A 97 -8.86 -5.16 -17.98
CA LEU A 97 -8.73 -3.88 -18.67
C LEU A 97 -8.07 -4.03 -20.05
N LEU A 98 -7.09 -4.93 -20.16
CA LEU A 98 -6.31 -5.18 -21.38
C LEU A 98 -6.24 -6.69 -21.70
N PRO A 99 -7.35 -7.30 -22.15
CA PRO A 99 -7.43 -8.75 -22.36
C PRO A 99 -6.56 -9.27 -23.51
N GLU A 100 -6.18 -8.40 -24.45
CA GLU A 100 -5.36 -8.74 -25.63
C GLU A 100 -3.89 -8.30 -25.47
N ASP A 101 -3.47 -7.90 -24.27
CA ASP A 101 -2.09 -7.50 -24.00
C ASP A 101 -1.12 -8.67 -24.18
N GLU A 102 0.05 -8.40 -24.76
CA GLU A 102 1.09 -9.41 -25.00
C GLU A 102 1.59 -10.11 -23.72
N ARG A 103 1.45 -9.46 -22.56
CA ARG A 103 1.84 -9.99 -21.26
C ARG A 103 0.80 -10.96 -20.68
N ALA A 104 -0.39 -11.09 -21.27
CA ALA A 104 -1.50 -11.84 -20.67
C ALA A 104 -1.14 -13.31 -20.37
N ALA A 105 -0.47 -14.00 -21.29
CA ALA A 105 -0.05 -15.39 -21.10
C ALA A 105 0.95 -15.55 -19.93
N MET A 106 1.86 -14.59 -19.77
CA MET A 106 2.83 -14.58 -18.67
C MET A 106 2.11 -14.31 -17.34
N VAL A 107 1.16 -13.36 -17.31
CA VAL A 107 0.37 -13.05 -16.13
C VAL A 107 -0.41 -14.28 -15.64
N GLU A 108 -1.01 -15.07 -16.53
CA GLU A 108 -1.69 -16.32 -16.15
C GLU A 108 -0.75 -17.34 -15.50
N ALA A 109 0.49 -17.45 -15.99
CA ALA A 109 1.52 -18.29 -15.36
C ALA A 109 1.88 -17.78 -13.96
N HIS A 110 2.04 -16.47 -13.78
CA HIS A 110 2.28 -15.84 -12.48
C HIS A 110 1.13 -16.09 -11.50
N LEU A 111 -0.13 -15.97 -11.95
CA LEU A 111 -1.32 -16.24 -11.14
C LEU A 111 -1.31 -17.69 -10.60
N SER A 112 -0.97 -18.66 -11.43
CA SER A 112 -0.86 -20.07 -11.01
C SER A 112 0.21 -20.26 -9.94
N SER A 113 1.41 -19.71 -10.16
CA SER A 113 2.52 -19.79 -9.19
C SER A 113 2.19 -19.16 -7.86
N MET A 114 1.62 -17.95 -7.84
CA MET A 114 1.26 -17.27 -6.59
C MET A 114 0.20 -18.02 -5.79
N ARG A 115 -0.78 -18.64 -6.46
CA ARG A 115 -1.79 -19.49 -5.79
C ARG A 115 -1.15 -20.70 -5.10
N ILE A 116 -0.08 -21.26 -5.66
CA ILE A 116 0.67 -22.35 -5.02
C ILE A 116 1.39 -21.83 -3.76
N ASP A 117 2.06 -20.68 -3.87
CA ASP A 117 2.79 -20.07 -2.75
C ASP A 117 1.87 -19.70 -1.59
N ILE A 118 0.71 -19.11 -1.89
CA ILE A 118 -0.33 -18.77 -0.89
C ILE A 118 -0.78 -20.02 -0.15
N ARG A 119 -1.17 -21.08 -0.87
CA ARG A 119 -1.62 -22.34 -0.23
C ARG A 119 -0.52 -22.96 0.64
N ALA A 120 0.74 -22.87 0.21
CA ALA A 120 1.86 -23.38 0.98
C ALA A 120 2.07 -22.57 2.28
N ALA A 121 1.98 -21.24 2.21
CA ALA A 121 2.08 -20.36 3.38
C ALA A 121 0.91 -20.60 4.36
N GLU A 122 -0.33 -20.66 3.86
CA GLU A 122 -1.51 -20.96 4.67
C GLU A 122 -1.40 -22.32 5.38
N ALA A 123 -0.95 -23.36 4.67
CA ALA A 123 -0.75 -24.68 5.26
C ALA A 123 0.29 -24.65 6.38
N ARG A 124 1.36 -23.86 6.22
CA ARG A 124 2.38 -23.69 7.27
C ARG A 124 1.88 -22.90 8.46
N GLN A 125 0.97 -21.93 8.30
CA GLN A 125 0.46 -21.13 9.43
C GLN A 125 -0.26 -21.95 10.50
N SER A 126 -0.78 -23.13 10.13
CA SER A 126 -1.40 -24.08 11.08
C SER A 126 -0.40 -24.90 11.91
N ARG A 127 0.91 -24.73 11.69
CA ARG A 127 1.98 -25.51 12.31
C ARG A 127 2.86 -24.60 13.18
N LEU A 128 3.64 -25.22 14.07
CA LEU A 128 4.70 -24.52 14.80
C LEU A 128 5.76 -24.01 13.82
N GLN A 129 6.08 -22.71 13.92
CA GLN A 129 7.09 -22.02 13.13
C GLN A 129 7.97 -21.17 14.04
N SER A 130 9.18 -20.86 13.60
CA SER A 130 9.93 -19.74 14.17
C SER A 130 9.19 -18.43 13.86
N ILE A 131 9.40 -17.39 14.68
CA ILE A 131 8.82 -16.07 14.43
C ILE A 131 9.24 -15.51 13.06
N GLU A 132 10.46 -15.82 12.62
CA GLU A 132 11.00 -15.39 11.33
C GLU A 132 10.25 -16.02 10.15
N ALA A 133 10.05 -17.34 10.17
CA ALA A 133 9.32 -18.02 9.10
C ALA A 133 7.84 -17.60 9.07
N TRP A 134 7.25 -17.43 10.26
CA TRP A 134 5.87 -16.97 10.37
C TRP A 134 5.70 -15.54 9.85
N PHE A 135 6.68 -14.66 10.11
CA PHE A 135 6.69 -13.29 9.57
C PHE A 135 6.66 -13.31 8.05
N ASP A 136 7.56 -14.09 7.43
CA ASP A 136 7.64 -14.17 5.98
C ASP A 136 6.32 -14.68 5.37
N ASP A 137 5.74 -15.73 5.94
CA ASP A 137 4.44 -16.26 5.52
C ASP A 137 3.32 -15.22 5.71
N LYS A 138 3.38 -14.41 6.78
CA LYS A 138 2.39 -13.36 7.03
C LYS A 138 2.49 -12.20 6.06
N VAL A 139 3.70 -11.70 5.80
CA VAL A 139 3.94 -10.62 4.83
C VAL A 139 3.54 -11.06 3.43
N LEU A 140 3.85 -12.30 3.05
CA LEU A 140 3.42 -12.91 1.80
C LEU A 140 1.89 -12.90 1.65
N LEU A 141 1.17 -13.12 2.74
CA LEU A 141 -0.29 -13.13 2.79
C LEU A 141 -0.91 -11.75 3.04
N GLY A 142 -0.10 -10.67 3.07
CA GLY A 142 -0.55 -9.29 3.23
C GLY A 142 -0.68 -8.82 4.68
N GLY A 143 -0.34 -9.65 5.66
CA GLY A 143 -0.41 -9.35 7.08
C GLY A 143 0.85 -8.69 7.65
N LEU A 144 1.41 -7.70 6.95
CA LEU A 144 2.61 -6.98 7.41
C LEU A 144 2.38 -6.21 8.74
N PRO A 145 1.25 -5.51 8.96
CA PRO A 145 0.97 -4.86 10.25
C PRO A 145 0.96 -5.85 11.42
N GLU A 146 0.31 -7.00 11.25
CA GLU A 146 0.26 -8.06 12.27
C GLU A 146 1.64 -8.67 12.50
N ALA A 147 2.44 -8.79 11.44
CA ALA A 147 3.79 -9.30 11.54
C ALA A 147 4.71 -8.33 12.32
N ALA A 148 4.57 -7.02 12.09
CA ALA A 148 5.26 -5.98 12.85
C ALA A 148 4.85 -5.98 14.33
N ALA A 149 3.54 -6.02 14.61
CA ALA A 149 3.00 -6.05 15.97
C ALA A 149 3.55 -7.26 16.76
N ARG A 150 3.57 -8.45 16.16
CA ARG A 150 4.08 -9.64 16.83
C ARG A 150 5.56 -9.54 17.19
N TYR A 151 6.40 -8.96 16.32
CA TYR A 151 7.79 -8.73 16.67
C TYR A 151 7.92 -7.77 17.84
N ARG A 152 7.20 -6.64 17.79
CA ARG A 152 7.18 -5.65 18.87
C ARG A 152 6.76 -6.26 20.22
N GLU A 153 5.72 -7.10 20.23
CA GLU A 153 5.24 -7.81 21.43
C GLU A 153 6.21 -8.88 21.92
N SER A 154 6.83 -9.63 21.01
CA SER A 154 7.76 -10.71 21.37
C SER A 154 9.07 -10.22 21.95
N GLN A 155 9.42 -8.94 21.70
CA GLN A 155 10.71 -8.34 22.02
C GLN A 155 11.93 -9.04 21.38
N LEU A 156 11.68 -9.99 20.47
CA LEU A 156 12.71 -10.63 19.66
C LEU A 156 13.13 -9.68 18.54
N THR A 157 14.42 -9.70 18.21
CA THR A 157 14.98 -8.89 17.12
C THR A 157 14.65 -9.54 15.78
N PRO A 158 14.02 -8.81 14.83
CA PRO A 158 13.84 -9.33 13.47
C PRO A 158 15.19 -9.47 12.75
N THR A 159 15.24 -10.34 11.73
CA THR A 159 16.44 -10.46 10.90
C THR A 159 16.72 -9.17 10.12
N GLU A 160 17.95 -8.98 9.63
CA GLU A 160 18.32 -7.79 8.83
C GLU A 160 17.37 -7.52 7.66
N ARG A 161 17.00 -8.56 6.91
CA ARG A 161 16.03 -8.46 5.80
C ARG A 161 14.65 -8.01 6.29
N GLN A 162 14.19 -8.50 7.44
CA GLN A 162 12.88 -8.14 7.99
C GLN A 162 12.89 -6.74 8.58
N ILE A 163 14.00 -6.31 9.18
CA ILE A 163 14.23 -4.91 9.57
C ILE A 163 14.15 -4.00 8.35
N TYR A 164 14.78 -4.38 7.23
CA TYR A 164 14.65 -3.63 5.98
C TYR A 164 13.18 -3.48 5.57
N THR A 165 12.43 -4.59 5.46
CA THR A 165 10.99 -4.56 5.13
C THR A 165 10.18 -3.69 6.09
N LEU A 166 10.40 -3.83 7.40
CA LEU A 166 9.68 -3.09 8.44
C LEU A 166 10.01 -1.60 8.44
N ARG A 167 11.27 -1.24 8.14
CA ARG A 167 11.71 0.15 8.01
C ARG A 167 11.11 0.81 6.78
N GLU A 168 11.16 0.13 5.64
CA GLU A 168 10.54 0.62 4.39
C GLU A 168 9.01 0.79 4.54
N ALA A 169 8.39 0.00 5.42
CA ALA A 169 6.98 0.12 5.78
C ALA A 169 6.68 1.15 6.88
N GLY A 170 7.70 1.82 7.44
CA GLY A 170 7.54 2.82 8.49
C GLY A 170 7.29 2.30 9.90
N TYR A 171 7.50 1.00 10.17
CA TYR A 171 7.40 0.44 11.53
C TYR A 171 8.67 0.59 12.36
N ILE A 172 9.83 0.68 11.70
CA ILE A 172 11.14 0.86 12.35
C ILE A 172 11.75 2.19 11.92
N CYS A 173 12.23 2.94 12.90
CA CYS A 173 12.80 4.27 12.75
C CYS A 173 14.30 4.21 13.07
N ALA A 174 15.12 4.84 12.22
CA ALA A 174 16.58 4.90 12.39
C ALA A 174 17.01 5.77 13.58
N THR A 175 16.17 6.72 13.98
CA THR A 175 16.29 7.51 15.21
C THR A 175 14.87 7.81 15.69
N GLY A 176 14.62 7.75 17.00
CA GLY A 176 13.28 7.94 17.53
C GLY A 176 13.22 7.84 19.05
N LEU A 177 12.10 8.28 19.62
CA LEU A 177 11.78 8.14 21.04
C LEU A 177 11.07 6.81 21.37
N GLY A 178 11.03 5.88 20.41
CA GLY A 178 10.40 4.59 20.59
C GLY A 178 11.29 3.59 21.32
N GLU A 179 10.70 2.46 21.66
CA GLU A 179 11.44 1.35 22.28
C GLU A 179 12.48 0.77 21.31
N PRO A 180 13.64 0.31 21.80
CA PRO A 180 14.64 -0.36 20.97
C PRO A 180 14.07 -1.58 20.23
N VAL A 181 14.52 -1.79 18.99
CA VAL A 181 14.19 -3.00 18.21
C VAL A 181 14.86 -4.26 18.80
N HIS A 182 15.96 -4.08 19.53
CA HIS A 182 16.70 -5.14 20.19
C HIS A 182 16.72 -4.95 21.71
N ASN A 183 16.33 -5.99 22.45
CA ASN A 183 16.19 -5.93 23.91
C ASN A 183 17.09 -6.90 24.69
N PHE A 184 17.61 -7.96 24.05
CA PHE A 184 18.26 -9.05 24.77
C PHE A 184 19.55 -9.53 24.11
N GLY A 185 20.63 -9.50 24.88
CA GLY A 185 21.96 -9.93 24.45
C GLY A 185 22.76 -8.79 23.84
N ASP A 186 23.79 -9.14 23.07
CA ASP A 186 24.59 -8.18 22.33
C ASP A 186 23.82 -7.67 21.11
N VAL A 187 23.77 -6.35 20.94
CA VAL A 187 23.06 -5.71 19.84
C VAL A 187 23.79 -6.01 18.52
N PRO A 188 23.15 -6.68 17.54
CA PRO A 188 23.78 -6.91 16.25
C PRO A 188 23.92 -5.60 15.47
N ALA A 189 24.96 -5.49 14.64
CA ALA A 189 25.30 -4.27 13.90
C ALA A 189 24.13 -3.70 13.07
N TYR A 190 23.33 -4.59 12.45
CA TYR A 190 22.19 -4.19 11.63
C TYR A 190 20.98 -3.67 12.44
N ALA A 191 20.98 -3.83 13.77
CA ALA A 191 19.92 -3.38 14.67
C ALA A 191 20.35 -2.26 15.61
N GLN A 192 21.60 -1.77 15.48
CA GLN A 192 22.10 -0.66 16.29
C GLN A 192 21.27 0.60 16.05
N ASP A 193 20.95 1.30 17.14
CA ASP A 193 20.20 2.56 17.17
C ASP A 193 18.79 2.53 16.55
N LEU A 194 18.29 1.34 16.20
CA LEU A 194 16.95 1.18 15.64
C LEU A 194 15.89 1.15 16.75
N THR A 195 14.83 1.92 16.54
CA THR A 195 13.68 1.99 17.44
C THR A 195 12.40 1.65 16.70
N TRP A 196 11.42 1.10 17.40
CA TRP A 196 10.06 0.98 16.88
C TRP A 196 9.48 2.38 16.71
N CYS A 197 8.94 2.69 15.53
CA CYS A 197 8.25 3.96 15.35
C CYS A 197 7.04 4.04 16.32
N PRO A 198 6.73 5.23 16.85
CA PRO A 198 5.51 5.42 17.63
C PRO A 198 4.32 4.93 16.80
N ALA A 199 3.38 4.24 17.43
CA ALA A 199 2.11 4.00 16.76
C ALA A 199 1.53 5.38 16.46
N THR A 200 1.37 5.73 15.20
CA THR A 200 0.60 6.92 14.83
C THR A 200 -0.78 6.70 15.41
N GLU A 201 -1.17 7.52 16.40
CA GLU A 201 -2.55 7.54 16.88
C GLU A 201 -3.43 7.77 15.65
N ALA A 202 -4.15 6.72 15.27
CA ALA A 202 -4.99 6.75 14.08
C ALA A 202 -5.97 7.91 14.23
N VAL A 203 -5.85 8.92 13.37
CA VAL A 203 -6.96 9.85 13.15
C VAL A 203 -8.02 9.03 12.43
N SER A 204 -9.05 8.72 13.20
CA SER A 204 -10.33 8.10 12.85
C SER A 204 -10.95 8.60 11.55
#